data_AF-A0A7R9MQ80-F1
#
_entry.id   AF-A0A7R9MQ80-F1
#
_cell.length_a   1.000
_cell.length_b   1.000
_cell.length_c   1.000
_cell.angle_alpha   90.00
_cell.angle_beta   90.00
_cell.angle_gamma   90.00
#
_symmetry.space_group_name_H-M   'P 1'
#
loop_
_entity.id
_entity.type
_entity.pdbx_description
1 polymer ?
#
loop_
_entity_poly.entity_id
_entity_poly.type
_entity_poly.pdbx_seq_one_letter_code
_entity_poly.pdbx_strand_id
1 'polypeptide(L)' 'MGQKVSSIKSPISRDNSSSIASRTKDLLDSARPARLDLLLDMPAAPHETQVKHGWSAEDRSLNIFVKDDDPTTFHRHP' A
#
# COMPACT_ATOMS: atom_id res chain seq x y z
N MET A 1 27.90 -17.45 -40.10
CA MET A 1 26.56 -17.45 -40.72
C MET A 1 25.56 -18.13 -39.79
N GLY A 2 24.60 -17.37 -39.26
CA GLY A 2 23.27 -17.80 -38.80
C GLY A 2 23.13 -18.67 -37.54
N GLN A 3 23.07 -18.08 -36.35
CA GLN A 3 22.35 -18.66 -35.21
C GLN A 3 20.88 -18.24 -35.29
N LYS A 4 19.98 -19.21 -35.47
CA LYS A 4 18.53 -19.02 -35.39
C LYS A 4 18.11 -19.05 -33.92
N VAL A 5 17.71 -17.91 -33.37
CA VAL A 5 16.97 -17.84 -32.11
C VAL A 5 15.48 -17.96 -32.44
N SER A 6 14.86 -19.11 -32.12
CA SER A 6 13.41 -19.27 -32.25
C SER A 6 12.72 -18.57 -31.08
N SER A 7 11.94 -17.55 -31.39
CA SER A 7 11.08 -16.86 -30.43
C SER A 7 9.89 -17.75 -30.09
N ILE A 8 9.87 -18.34 -28.89
CA ILE A 8 8.68 -18.99 -28.34
C ILE A 8 7.96 -17.94 -27.48
N LYS A 9 6.89 -17.37 -28.03
CA LYS A 9 5.92 -16.58 -27.25
C LYS A 9 4.84 -17.52 -26.75
N SER A 10 4.94 -17.95 -25.50
CA SER A 10 3.84 -18.60 -24.79
C SER A 10 2.81 -17.54 -24.41
N PRO A 11 1.52 -17.66 -24.79
CA PRO A 11 0.50 -16.79 -24.23
C PRO A 11 0.33 -17.12 -22.74
N ILE A 12 0.68 -16.18 -21.87
CA ILE A 12 0.33 -16.23 -20.45
C ILE A 12 -1.18 -16.02 -20.38
N SER A 13 -1.94 -17.11 -20.38
CA SER A 13 -3.35 -17.06 -19.97
C SER A 13 -3.36 -16.75 -18.48
N ARG A 14 -3.63 -15.49 -18.15
CA ARG A 14 -3.70 -14.99 -16.78
C ARG A 14 -5.14 -15.10 -16.28
N ASP A 15 -5.71 -16.30 -16.30
CA ASP A 15 -6.94 -16.59 -15.56
C ASP A 15 -6.60 -16.78 -14.08
N ASN A 16 -6.37 -15.66 -13.40
CA ASN A 16 -6.17 -15.59 -11.95
C ASN A 16 -7.19 -14.64 -11.30
N SER A 17 -8.42 -14.63 -11.81
CA SER A 17 -9.55 -13.88 -11.25
C SER A 17 -10.33 -14.70 -10.21
N SER A 18 -10.32 -16.03 -10.31
CA SER A 18 -11.01 -16.93 -9.38
C SER A 18 -10.32 -17.06 -8.01
N SER A 19 -8.99 -16.88 -7.94
CA SER A 19 -8.22 -16.98 -6.69
C SER A 19 -8.27 -15.71 -5.83
N ILE A 20 -8.61 -14.57 -6.43
CA ILE A 20 -8.81 -13.31 -5.70
C ILE A 20 -10.17 -13.35 -4.98
N ALA A 21 -11.21 -13.82 -5.67
CA ALA A 21 -12.56 -13.92 -5.11
C ALA A 21 -12.63 -14.87 -3.90
N SER A 22 -11.93 -16.01 -3.93
CA SER A 22 -11.91 -16.93 -2.77
C SER A 22 -11.23 -16.32 -1.55
N ARG A 23 -10.13 -15.57 -1.72
CA ARG A 23 -9.42 -14.89 -0.62
C ARG A 23 -10.25 -13.81 0.06
N THR A 24 -11.14 -13.14 -0.69
CA THR A 24 -12.01 -12.11 -0.09
C THR A 24 -13.08 -12.69 0.82
N LYS A 25 -13.53 -13.93 0.58
CA LYS A 25 -14.62 -14.55 1.33
C LYS A 25 -14.19 -14.95 2.75
N ASP A 26 -12.96 -15.43 2.92
CA ASP A 26 -12.38 -15.75 4.23
C ASP A 26 -11.99 -14.48 5.02
N LEU A 27 -11.70 -13.37 4.32
CA LEU A 27 -11.44 -12.07 4.95
C LEU A 27 -12.72 -11.41 5.49
N LEU A 28 -13.86 -11.66 4.85
CA LEU A 28 -15.18 -11.20 5.29
C LEU A 28 -15.66 -11.90 6.56
N ASP A 29 -15.21 -13.15 6.80
CA ASP A 29 -15.53 -13.94 8.00
C ASP A 29 -14.52 -13.75 9.15
N SER A 30 -13.46 -12.97 8.91
CA SER A 30 -12.51 -12.59 9.94
C SER A 30 -13.14 -11.50 10.81
N ALA A 31 -13.85 -11.92 11.87
CA ALA A 31 -14.35 -11.00 12.89
C ALA A 31 -13.23 -10.04 13.31
N ARG A 32 -13.54 -8.74 13.30
CA ARG A 32 -12.57 -7.70 13.63
C ARG A 32 -12.00 -7.99 15.03
N PRO A 33 -10.67 -7.97 15.22
CA PRO A 33 -10.08 -8.26 16.51
C PRO A 33 -10.55 -7.25 17.56
N ALA A 34 -10.96 -7.73 18.75
CA ALA A 34 -11.49 -6.87 19.82
C ALA A 34 -10.53 -5.73 20.24
N ARG A 35 -9.21 -5.94 20.09
CA ARG A 35 -8.20 -4.89 20.35
C ARG A 35 -8.25 -3.75 19.34
N LEU A 36 -8.63 -4.03 18.09
CA LEU A 36 -8.79 -3.00 17.07
C LEU A 36 -10.06 -2.19 17.34
N ASP A 37 -11.15 -2.83 17.77
CA ASP A 37 -12.38 -2.12 18.15
C ASP A 37 -12.13 -1.15 19.31
N LEU A 38 -11.51 -1.63 20.39
CA LEU A 38 -11.13 -0.78 21.51
C LEU A 38 -10.25 0.40 21.07
N LEU A 39 -9.34 0.20 20.12
CA LEU A 39 -8.45 1.26 19.61
C LEU A 39 -9.21 2.31 18.80
N LEU A 40 -10.18 1.89 17.99
CA LEU A 40 -10.98 2.80 17.16
C LEU A 40 -12.03 3.56 17.97
N ASP A 41 -12.44 3.03 19.13
CA ASP A 41 -13.34 3.72 20.07
C ASP A 41 -12.63 4.82 20.89
N MET A 42 -11.29 4.80 20.98
CA MET A 42 -10.54 5.87 21.63
C MET A 42 -10.60 7.17 20.82
N PRO A 43 -10.51 8.34 21.48
CA PRO A 43 -10.41 9.61 20.76
C PRO A 43 -9.18 9.63 19.84
N ALA A 44 -9.33 10.27 18.69
CA ALA A 44 -8.24 10.42 17.74
C ALA A 44 -7.00 11.08 18.39
N ALA A 45 -5.81 10.66 17.95
CA ALA A 45 -4.57 11.20 18.46
C ALA A 45 -4.50 12.72 18.26
N PRO A 46 -3.90 13.48 19.19
CA PRO A 46 -3.74 14.93 19.03
C PRO A 46 -2.80 15.23 17.86
N HIS A 47 -2.96 16.43 17.28
CA HIS A 47 -2.21 16.84 16.09
C HIS A 47 -0.68 16.69 16.25
N GLU A 48 -0.11 17.06 17.40
CA GLU A 48 1.32 16.90 17.66
C GLU A 48 1.80 15.43 17.54
N THR A 49 0.97 14.48 17.99
CA THR A 49 1.26 13.05 17.86
C THR A 49 1.14 12.61 16.40
N GLN A 50 0.16 13.14 15.66
CA GLN A 50 0.02 12.86 14.23
C GLN A 50 1.25 13.35 13.44
N VAL A 51 1.76 14.55 13.74
CA VAL A 51 2.96 15.11 13.11
C VAL A 51 4.19 14.28 13.46
N LYS A 52 4.35 13.89 14.74
CA LYS A 52 5.46 13.02 15.17
C LYS A 52 5.49 11.67 14.45
N HIS A 53 4.32 11.14 14.12
CA HIS A 53 4.16 9.89 13.37
C HIS A 53 3.86 10.10 11.88
N GLY A 54 4.06 11.32 11.37
CA GLY A 54 3.87 11.69 9.98
C GLY A 54 4.99 11.21 9.07
N TRP A 55 5.02 11.73 7.84
CA TRP A 55 6.03 11.35 6.86
C TRP A 55 7.43 11.87 7.25
N SER A 56 8.43 11.01 7.11
CA SER A 56 9.82 11.40 7.35
C SER A 56 10.38 12.19 6.15
N ALA A 57 10.84 13.42 6.40
CA ALA A 57 11.49 14.24 5.38
C ALA A 57 12.94 13.80 5.09
N GLU A 58 13.55 13.08 6.04
CA GLU A 58 14.92 12.55 5.98
C GLU A 58 14.98 11.16 5.36
N ASP A 59 13.95 10.33 5.57
CA ASP A 59 13.84 8.97 5.02
C ASP A 59 12.78 8.91 3.91
N ARG A 60 13.14 9.44 2.73
CA ARG A 60 12.25 9.52 1.56
C ARG A 60 12.99 9.36 0.25
N SER A 61 12.27 8.93 -0.79
CA SER A 61 12.78 9.00 -2.17
C SER A 61 12.99 10.46 -2.59
N LEU A 62 13.97 10.71 -3.46
CA LEU A 62 14.29 12.07 -3.93
C LEU A 62 13.12 12.78 -4.64
N ASN A 63 12.20 12.02 -5.23
CA ASN A 63 11.06 12.55 -5.99
C ASN A 63 9.82 12.83 -5.12
N ILE A 64 9.88 12.58 -3.82
CA ILE A 64 8.81 12.86 -2.87
C ILE A 64 9.31 13.93 -1.92
N PHE A 65 8.50 14.92 -1.55
CA PHE A 65 8.80 15.83 -0.45
C PHE A 65 7.59 15.96 0.48
N VAL A 66 7.85 16.16 1.77
CA VAL A 66 6.81 16.48 2.76
C VAL A 66 6.50 17.97 2.67
N LYS A 67 5.23 18.36 2.77
CA LYS A 67 4.83 19.76 2.71
C LYS A 67 5.18 20.48 4.02
N ASP A 68 5.67 21.71 3.93
CA ASP A 68 6.03 22.51 5.12
C ASP A 68 4.80 23.02 5.89
N ASP A 69 3.68 23.25 5.19
CA ASP A 69 2.40 23.70 5.76
C ASP A 69 1.54 22.54 6.29
N ASP A 70 1.77 21.33 5.80
CA ASP A 70 1.08 20.10 6.22
C ASP A 70 2.05 18.92 6.30
N PRO A 71 2.70 18.72 7.46
CA PRO A 71 3.70 17.66 7.65
C PRO A 71 3.10 16.25 7.60
N THR A 72 1.77 16.10 7.53
CA THR A 72 1.09 14.80 7.38
C THR A 72 0.86 14.42 5.92
N THR A 73 1.20 15.29 4.98
CA THR A 73 1.03 15.08 3.54
C THR A 73 2.37 15.20 2.81
N PHE A 74 2.63 14.25 1.90
CA PHE A 74 3.71 14.39 0.93
C PHE A 74 3.18 14.73 -0.46
N HIS A 75 4.04 15.33 -1.27
CA HIS A 75 3.84 15.52 -2.71
C HIS A 75 4.90 14.74 -3.47
N ARG A 76 4.51 14.15 -4.60
CA ARG A 76 5.43 13.46 -5.50
C ARG A 76 5.54 14.24 -6.80
N HIS A 77 6.76 14.52 -7.23
CA HIS A 77 7.00 15.09 -8.54
C HIS A 77 6.43 14.17 -9.65
N PRO A 78 5.84 14.74 -10.71
CA PRO A 78 5.20 13.97 -11.79
C PRO A 78 6.18 12.98 -12.44
#